data_AF-A0A366GWQ9-F1
#
_entry.id   AF-A0A366GWQ9-F1
#
_cell.length_a   1.000
_cell.length_b   1.000
_cell.length_c   1.000
_cell.angle_alpha   90.00
_cell.angle_beta   90.00
_cell.angle_gamma   90.00
#
_symmetry.space_group_name_H-M   'P 1'
#
loop_
_entity.id
_entity.type
_entity.pdbx_description
1 polymer ?
#
loop_
_entity_poly.entity_id
_entity_poly.type
_entity_poly.pdbx_seq_one_letter_code
_entity_poly.pdbx_strand_id
1 'polypeptide(L)'
;MNPKTMTHPESRNIADALFSATRQKVLSLLFTQPDQDFSIGELIEKANAGSGAVQREVTRLAESGLVSVELKGRQKRYHANKNAPVFRELRSLVMKTLGPPEVIKKALQSIDSQLELALIYGSVAKHTDNADSDIDLLLVSDSLTLEDVFTALESAEQELSRPVNPTLYTRQEFEKRRKQENPFLRKVLHGPHIVLKGVINEPRTTGEPGEGSETAS
;
A
#
# COMPACT_ATOMS: atom_id res chain seq x y z
N MET A 1 26.20 37.31 3.61
CA MET A 1 26.28 36.04 2.87
C MET A 1 25.36 35.05 3.58
N ASN A 2 24.10 34.97 3.15
CA ASN A 2 23.11 34.08 3.80
C ASN A 2 23.39 32.64 3.36
N PRO A 3 23.38 31.66 4.27
CA PRO A 3 23.36 30.26 3.88
C PRO A 3 22.04 30.01 3.13
N LYS A 4 22.14 29.59 1.86
CA LYS A 4 21.00 29.03 1.14
C LYS A 4 20.48 27.87 1.99
N THR A 5 19.26 27.99 2.47
CA THR A 5 18.48 26.87 3.00
C THR A 5 18.49 25.80 1.91
N MET A 6 19.24 24.73 2.12
CA MET A 6 19.11 23.53 1.31
C MET A 6 17.73 22.98 1.62
N THR A 7 16.77 23.27 0.76
CA THR A 7 15.53 22.49 0.70
C THR A 7 15.96 21.06 0.41
N HIS A 8 15.95 20.20 1.44
CA HIS A 8 16.07 18.77 1.21
C HIS A 8 14.96 18.39 0.23
N PRO A 9 15.28 17.85 -0.97
CA PRO A 9 14.25 17.35 -1.86
C PRO A 9 13.44 16.32 -1.07
N GLU A 10 12.11 16.36 -1.23
CA GLU A 10 11.19 15.40 -0.61
C GLU A 10 11.82 14.00 -0.65
N SER A 11 12.00 13.40 0.53
CA SER A 11 12.77 12.17 0.68
C SER A 11 12.16 11.08 -0.19
N ARG A 12 12.79 10.79 -1.34
CA ARG A 12 12.41 9.65 -2.18
C ARG A 12 12.62 8.39 -1.33
N ASN A 13 11.57 7.59 -1.21
CA ASN A 13 11.67 6.30 -0.54
C ASN A 13 12.62 5.36 -1.32
N ILE A 14 13.00 4.23 -0.72
CA ILE A 14 13.94 3.28 -1.35
C ILE A 14 13.38 2.74 -2.68
N ALA A 15 12.07 2.47 -2.77
CA ALA A 15 11.46 1.95 -3.99
C ALA A 15 11.51 2.96 -5.14
N ASP A 16 11.32 4.25 -4.87
CA ASP A 16 11.39 5.34 -5.86
C ASP A 16 12.80 5.54 -6.41
N ALA A 17 13.81 5.27 -5.59
CA ALA A 17 15.20 5.31 -6.03
C ALA A 17 15.58 4.11 -6.92
N LEU A 18 14.97 2.93 -6.68
CA LEU A 18 15.35 1.68 -7.34
C LEU A 18 14.48 1.33 -8.55
N PHE A 19 13.22 1.74 -8.56
CA PHE A 19 12.22 1.27 -9.52
C PHE A 19 11.30 2.40 -10.00
N SER A 20 10.92 2.35 -11.27
CA SER A 20 9.86 3.21 -11.80
C SER A 20 8.52 2.89 -11.15
N ALA A 21 7.62 3.87 -11.06
CA ALA A 21 6.30 3.69 -10.44
C ALA A 21 5.50 2.50 -11.04
N THR A 22 5.58 2.29 -12.36
CA THR A 22 4.90 1.13 -12.99
C THR A 22 5.56 -0.18 -12.59
N ARG A 23 6.90 -0.22 -12.51
CA ARG A 23 7.62 -1.42 -12.07
C ARG A 23 7.34 -1.74 -10.61
N GLN A 24 7.28 -0.74 -9.73
CA GLN A 24 6.90 -0.93 -8.33
C GLN A 24 5.54 -1.63 -8.21
N LYS A 25 4.52 -1.15 -8.95
CA LYS A 25 3.19 -1.76 -8.98
C LYS A 25 3.21 -3.21 -9.46
N VAL A 26 3.91 -3.50 -10.54
CA VAL A 26 4.04 -4.87 -11.08
C VAL A 26 4.80 -5.79 -10.13
N LEU A 27 5.92 -5.33 -9.56
CA LEU A 27 6.69 -6.09 -8.58
C LEU A 27 5.88 -6.37 -7.31
N SER A 28 5.15 -5.36 -6.80
CA SER A 28 4.29 -5.52 -5.64
C SER A 28 3.27 -6.63 -5.88
N LEU A 29 2.61 -6.67 -7.04
CA LEU A 29 1.62 -7.71 -7.33
C LEU A 29 2.23 -9.12 -7.43
N LEU A 30 3.38 -9.25 -8.08
CA LEU A 30 3.98 -10.55 -8.38
C LEU A 30 4.82 -11.13 -7.24
N PHE A 31 5.49 -10.29 -6.44
CA PHE A 31 6.48 -10.75 -5.46
C PHE A 31 5.99 -10.71 -4.01
N THR A 32 4.91 -9.98 -3.70
CA THR A 32 4.28 -10.07 -2.37
C THR A 32 3.49 -11.36 -2.19
N GLN A 33 2.91 -11.86 -3.27
CA GLN A 33 2.16 -13.11 -3.33
C GLN A 33 2.74 -14.06 -4.40
N PRO A 34 3.98 -14.58 -4.21
CA PRO A 34 4.71 -15.29 -5.26
C PRO A 34 4.13 -16.66 -5.63
N ASP A 35 3.13 -17.14 -4.89
CA ASP A 35 2.36 -18.36 -5.21
C ASP A 35 1.14 -18.08 -6.10
N GLN A 36 0.75 -16.81 -6.24
CA GLN A 36 -0.35 -16.41 -7.09
C GLN A 36 0.14 -16.16 -8.52
N ASP A 37 -0.67 -16.58 -9.48
CA ASP A 37 -0.50 -16.21 -10.88
C ASP A 37 -1.56 -15.18 -11.31
N PHE A 38 -1.26 -14.44 -12.37
CA PHE A 38 -2.14 -13.41 -12.92
C PHE A 38 -2.14 -13.48 -14.44
N SER A 39 -3.27 -13.14 -15.05
CA SER A 39 -3.34 -12.78 -16.46
C SER A 39 -2.82 -11.36 -16.65
N ILE A 40 -2.46 -11.02 -17.88
CA ILE A 40 -2.04 -9.66 -18.19
C ILE A 40 -3.16 -8.63 -17.93
N GLY A 41 -4.43 -9.01 -18.14
CA GLY A 41 -5.59 -8.17 -17.86
C GLY A 41 -5.71 -7.84 -16.37
N GLU A 42 -5.59 -8.85 -15.51
CA GLU A 42 -5.61 -8.67 -14.05
C GLU A 42 -4.45 -7.80 -13.57
N LEU A 43 -3.25 -7.95 -14.15
CA LEU A 43 -2.10 -7.11 -13.81
C LEU A 43 -2.34 -5.65 -14.22
N ILE A 44 -2.93 -5.39 -15.39
CA ILE A 44 -3.25 -4.03 -15.86
C ILE A 44 -4.29 -3.39 -14.94
N GLU A 45 -5.36 -4.13 -14.63
CA GLU A 45 -6.44 -3.67 -13.76
C GLU A 45 -5.92 -3.34 -12.36
N LYS A 46 -5.17 -4.26 -11.75
CA LYS A 46 -4.66 -4.11 -10.38
C LYS A 46 -3.53 -3.09 -10.25
N ALA A 47 -2.66 -2.96 -11.27
CA ALA A 47 -1.58 -1.98 -11.23
C ALA A 47 -2.08 -0.53 -11.28
N ASN A 48 -3.31 -0.29 -11.77
CA ASN A 48 -3.85 1.05 -11.97
C ASN A 48 -2.85 1.97 -12.69
N ALA A 49 -2.31 1.49 -13.81
CA ALA A 49 -1.28 2.15 -14.62
C ALA A 49 -1.58 1.93 -16.10
N GLY A 50 -0.92 2.70 -16.98
CA GLY A 50 -1.13 2.59 -18.42
C GLY A 50 -0.88 1.17 -18.94
N SER A 51 -1.86 0.60 -19.64
CA SER A 51 -1.85 -0.81 -20.09
C SER A 51 -0.58 -1.21 -20.83
N GLY A 52 -0.14 -0.38 -21.78
CA GLY A 52 1.11 -0.62 -22.52
C GLY A 52 2.37 -0.55 -21.65
N ALA A 53 2.38 0.27 -20.60
CA ALA A 53 3.50 0.35 -19.67
C ALA A 53 3.59 -0.91 -18.81
N VAL A 54 2.45 -1.39 -18.28
CA VAL A 54 2.37 -2.63 -17.51
C VAL A 54 2.82 -3.81 -18.37
N GLN A 55 2.30 -3.94 -19.60
CA GLN A 55 2.71 -5.00 -20.53
C GLN A 55 4.21 -4.99 -20.78
N ARG A 56 4.81 -3.82 -21.04
CA ARG A 56 6.27 -3.72 -21.25
C ARG A 56 7.07 -4.13 -20.01
N GLU A 57 6.65 -3.76 -18.80
CA GLU A 57 7.34 -4.20 -17.57
C GLU A 57 7.21 -5.71 -17.37
N VAL A 58 6.01 -6.27 -17.52
CA VAL A 58 5.78 -7.72 -17.35
C VAL A 58 6.58 -8.52 -18.37
N THR A 59 6.60 -8.09 -19.65
CA THR A 59 7.42 -8.71 -20.69
C THR A 59 8.91 -8.65 -20.34
N ARG A 60 9.43 -7.49 -19.91
CA ARG A 60 10.84 -7.35 -19.51
C ARG A 60 11.23 -8.27 -18.36
N LEU A 61 10.37 -8.38 -17.34
CA LEU A 61 10.60 -9.28 -16.21
C LEU A 61 10.53 -10.76 -16.63
N ALA A 62 9.69 -11.10 -17.60
CA ALA A 62 9.61 -12.44 -18.15
C ALA A 62 10.86 -12.79 -18.99
N GLU A 63 11.29 -11.88 -19.85
CA GLU A 63 12.50 -12.03 -20.67
C GLU A 63 13.77 -12.14 -19.81
N SER A 64 13.82 -11.47 -18.66
CA SER A 64 14.93 -11.59 -17.72
C SER A 64 14.87 -12.86 -16.85
N GLY A 65 13.82 -13.66 -16.96
CA GLY A 65 13.59 -14.86 -16.15
C GLY A 65 13.17 -14.58 -14.70
N LEU A 66 12.83 -13.33 -14.34
CA LEU A 66 12.31 -12.98 -13.00
C LEU A 66 10.83 -13.36 -12.85
N VAL A 67 10.11 -13.42 -13.96
CA VAL A 67 8.70 -13.83 -14.04
C VAL A 67 8.60 -15.03 -14.98
N SER A 68 7.91 -16.07 -14.53
CA SER A 68 7.61 -17.23 -15.36
C SER A 68 6.27 -17.01 -16.07
N VAL A 69 6.15 -17.54 -17.28
CA VAL A 69 4.92 -17.49 -18.08
C VAL A 69 4.47 -18.91 -18.36
N GLU A 70 3.25 -19.25 -17.94
CA GLU A 70 2.63 -20.54 -18.18
C GLU A 70 1.36 -20.38 -19.01
N LEU A 71 1.07 -21.36 -19.86
CA LEU A 71 -0.23 -21.47 -20.52
C LEU A 71 -1.14 -22.34 -19.67
N LYS A 72 -2.16 -21.73 -19.06
CA LYS A 72 -3.27 -22.48 -18.43
C LYS A 72 -4.48 -22.40 -19.35
N GLY A 73 -4.75 -23.51 -20.05
CA GLY A 73 -5.69 -23.53 -21.17
C GLY A 73 -5.20 -22.65 -22.31
N ARG A 74 -5.98 -21.63 -22.68
CA ARG A 74 -5.63 -20.66 -23.75
C ARG A 74 -5.05 -19.35 -23.21
N GLN A 75 -4.92 -19.20 -21.89
CA GLN A 75 -4.54 -17.94 -21.26
C GLN A 75 -3.11 -18.02 -20.72
N LYS A 76 -2.31 -17.00 -21.02
CA LYS A 76 -1.00 -16.80 -20.39
C LYS A 76 -1.20 -16.35 -18.94
N ARG A 77 -0.52 -17.03 -18.03
CA ARG A 77 -0.45 -16.73 -16.60
C ARG A 77 0.98 -16.37 -16.24
N TYR A 78 1.13 -15.28 -15.50
CA TYR A 78 2.39 -14.69 -15.09
C TYR A 78 2.52 -14.84 -13.57
N HIS A 79 3.64 -15.36 -13.11
CA HIS A 79 3.94 -15.49 -11.68
C HIS A 79 5.43 -15.27 -11.42
N ALA A 80 5.81 -14.92 -10.20
CA ALA A 80 7.22 -14.73 -9.87
C ALA A 80 8.00 -16.04 -9.98
N ASN A 81 9.15 -16.02 -10.64
CA ASN A 81 9.98 -17.20 -10.80
C ASN A 81 10.80 -17.44 -9.53
N LYS A 82 10.34 -18.38 -8.68
CA LYS A 82 11.04 -18.75 -7.44
C LYS A 82 12.42 -19.39 -7.67
N ASN A 83 12.69 -19.88 -8.88
CA ASN A 83 13.97 -20.46 -9.26
C ASN A 83 14.96 -19.42 -9.82
N ALA A 84 14.56 -18.15 -9.95
CA ALA A 84 15.47 -17.10 -10.39
C ALA A 84 16.59 -16.91 -9.33
N PRO A 85 17.87 -16.77 -9.75
CA PRO A 85 19.00 -16.69 -8.81
C PRO A 85 18.88 -15.56 -7.76
N VAL A 86 18.22 -14.47 -8.12
CA VAL A 86 18.03 -13.28 -7.26
C VAL A 86 16.62 -13.18 -6.65
N PHE A 87 15.84 -14.26 -6.73
CA PHE A 87 14.43 -14.24 -6.29
C PHE A 87 14.30 -13.86 -4.81
N ARG A 88 15.16 -14.40 -3.94
CA ARG A 88 15.07 -14.19 -2.49
C ARG A 88 15.36 -12.75 -2.11
N GLU A 89 16.39 -12.17 -2.70
CA GLU A 89 16.83 -10.78 -2.49
C GLU A 89 15.77 -9.81 -3.02
N LEU A 90 15.29 -10.03 -4.25
CA LEU A 90 14.25 -9.19 -4.85
C LEU A 90 12.95 -9.29 -4.06
N ARG A 91 12.52 -10.49 -3.66
CA ARG A 91 11.34 -10.67 -2.81
C ARG A 91 11.51 -9.94 -1.49
N SER A 92 12.63 -10.12 -0.80
CA SER A 92 12.87 -9.44 0.49
C SER A 92 12.83 -7.92 0.34
N LEU A 93 13.44 -7.38 -0.72
CA LEU A 93 13.40 -5.96 -1.04
C LEU A 93 11.97 -5.47 -1.30
N VAL A 94 11.22 -6.18 -2.14
CA VAL A 94 9.81 -5.83 -2.45
C VAL A 94 8.96 -5.89 -1.19
N MET A 95 9.08 -6.93 -0.35
CA MET A 95 8.31 -7.05 0.89
C MET A 95 8.54 -5.88 1.82
N LYS A 96 9.80 -5.44 1.98
CA LYS A 96 10.17 -4.35 2.89
C LYS A 96 9.80 -2.96 2.37
N THR A 97 9.72 -2.78 1.06
CA THR A 97 9.56 -1.45 0.43
C THR A 97 8.18 -1.21 -0.19
N LEU A 98 7.52 -2.27 -0.66
CA LEU A 98 6.24 -2.21 -1.37
C LEU A 98 5.18 -3.12 -0.72
N GLY A 99 5.61 -4.05 0.12
CA GLY A 99 4.77 -5.06 0.76
C GLY A 99 4.00 -4.68 2.03
N PRO A 100 4.25 -3.57 2.78
CA PRO A 100 3.54 -3.33 4.04
C PRO A 100 2.02 -3.50 3.97
N PRO A 101 1.28 -2.97 2.97
CA PRO A 101 -0.16 -3.18 2.89
C PRO A 101 -0.58 -4.66 2.83
N GLU A 102 0.09 -5.45 1.99
CA GLU A 102 -0.24 -6.86 1.81
C GLU A 102 0.19 -7.71 3.02
N VAL A 103 1.35 -7.41 3.62
CA VAL A 103 1.84 -8.10 4.83
C VAL A 103 0.90 -7.85 6.01
N ILE A 104 0.52 -6.58 6.25
CA ILE A 104 -0.40 -6.24 7.33
C ILE A 104 -1.78 -6.85 7.07
N LYS A 105 -2.30 -6.76 5.84
CA LYS A 105 -3.58 -7.38 5.49
C LYS A 105 -3.59 -8.88 5.75
N LYS A 106 -2.50 -9.57 5.45
CA LYS A 106 -2.35 -11.01 5.72
C LYS A 106 -2.31 -11.28 7.23
N ALA A 107 -1.55 -10.50 7.99
CA ALA A 107 -1.47 -10.64 9.44
C ALA A 107 -2.84 -10.45 10.13
N LEU A 108 -3.65 -9.50 9.64
CA LEU A 108 -4.99 -9.25 10.16
C LEU A 108 -6.01 -10.36 9.84
N GLN A 109 -5.69 -11.35 8.99
CA GLN A 109 -6.64 -12.42 8.61
C GLN A 109 -7.14 -13.23 9.80
N SER A 110 -6.31 -13.45 10.82
CA SER A 110 -6.67 -14.20 12.03
C SER A 110 -7.76 -13.51 12.86
N ILE A 111 -7.89 -12.19 12.72
CA ILE A 111 -8.82 -11.34 13.46
C ILE A 111 -9.83 -10.61 12.55
N ASP A 112 -9.86 -10.92 11.25
CA ASP A 112 -10.65 -10.20 10.24
C ASP A 112 -12.16 -10.20 10.52
N SER A 113 -12.68 -11.27 11.12
CA SER A 113 -14.10 -11.39 11.47
C SER A 113 -14.55 -10.43 12.56
N GLN A 114 -13.60 -9.91 13.36
CA GLN A 114 -13.85 -8.96 14.44
C GLN A 114 -13.52 -7.51 14.05
N LEU A 115 -12.91 -7.31 12.87
CA LEU A 115 -12.53 -6.00 12.35
C LEU A 115 -13.63 -5.42 11.47
N GLU A 116 -14.00 -4.17 11.77
CA GLU A 116 -14.92 -3.41 10.93
C GLU A 116 -14.18 -2.57 9.89
N LEU A 117 -13.02 -2.03 10.27
CA LEU A 117 -12.21 -1.14 9.46
C LEU A 117 -10.73 -1.35 9.81
N ALA A 118 -9.88 -1.40 8.79
CA ALA A 118 -8.42 -1.37 8.95
C ALA A 118 -7.78 -0.50 7.87
N LEU A 119 -6.98 0.48 8.28
CA LEU A 119 -6.39 1.50 7.41
C LEU A 119 -4.92 1.72 7.76
N ILE A 120 -4.04 1.65 6.76
CA ILE A 120 -2.68 2.20 6.90
C ILE A 120 -2.72 3.69 6.57
N TYR A 121 -2.07 4.51 7.38
CA TYR A 121 -1.91 5.93 7.13
C TYR A 121 -0.44 6.36 7.30
N GLY A 122 -0.19 7.66 7.29
CA GLY A 122 1.16 8.17 7.57
C GLY A 122 2.11 8.04 6.37
N SER A 123 3.39 7.82 6.66
CA SER A 123 4.48 7.85 5.67
C SER A 123 4.34 6.75 4.60
N VAL A 124 3.88 5.55 5.00
CA VAL A 124 3.66 4.40 4.11
C VAL A 124 2.57 4.72 3.07
N ALA A 125 1.44 5.26 3.52
CA ALA A 125 0.35 5.64 2.62
C ALA A 125 0.71 6.82 1.70
N LYS A 126 1.70 7.64 2.10
CA LYS A 126 2.23 8.75 1.30
C LYS A 126 3.36 8.34 0.36
N HIS A 127 3.86 7.11 0.45
CA HIS A 127 5.08 6.67 -0.21
C HIS A 127 6.30 7.56 0.13
N THR A 128 6.36 8.08 1.35
CA THR A 128 7.51 8.85 1.83
C THR A 128 8.22 8.15 2.98
N ASP A 129 7.87 6.90 3.26
CA ASP A 129 8.49 6.09 4.29
C ASP A 129 9.91 5.71 3.93
N ASN A 130 10.76 5.61 4.94
CA ASN A 130 12.12 5.07 4.84
C ASN A 130 12.23 3.79 5.67
N ALA A 131 13.42 3.17 5.65
CA ALA A 131 13.66 1.91 6.34
C ALA A 131 13.39 1.97 7.86
N ASP A 132 13.49 3.16 8.47
CA ASP A 132 13.31 3.38 9.91
C ASP A 132 11.91 3.87 10.27
N SER A 133 11.04 4.11 9.28
CA SER A 133 9.69 4.61 9.52
C SER A 133 8.83 3.50 10.11
N ASP A 134 8.06 3.82 11.15
CA ASP A 134 6.99 2.98 11.66
C ASP A 134 5.84 2.84 10.64
N ILE A 135 5.02 1.82 10.84
CA ILE A 135 3.82 1.57 10.04
C ILE A 135 2.61 1.92 10.90
N ASP A 136 1.99 3.07 10.62
CA ASP A 136 0.82 3.54 11.32
C ASP A 136 -0.45 2.81 10.85
N LEU A 137 -1.15 2.15 11.78
CA LEU A 137 -2.35 1.35 11.49
C LEU A 137 -3.52 1.83 12.34
N LEU A 138 -4.65 2.17 11.71
CA LEU A 138 -5.91 2.46 12.39
C LEU A 138 -6.85 1.27 12.24
N LEU A 139 -7.39 0.80 13.36
CA LEU A 139 -8.33 -0.32 13.44
C LEU A 139 -9.62 0.11 14.14
N VAL A 140 -10.74 -0.43 13.69
CA VAL A 140 -12.03 -0.30 14.37
C VAL A 140 -12.59 -1.68 14.68
N SER A 141 -12.84 -1.95 15.96
CA SER A 141 -13.45 -3.17 16.47
C SER A 141 -14.07 -2.93 17.85
N ASP A 142 -15.22 -3.54 18.11
CA ASP A 142 -15.87 -3.50 19.42
C ASP A 142 -15.43 -4.64 20.35
N SER A 143 -14.75 -5.68 19.83
CA SER A 143 -14.42 -6.89 20.60
C SER A 143 -12.93 -7.13 20.79
N LEU A 144 -12.07 -6.61 19.92
CA LEU A 144 -10.62 -6.80 20.01
C LEU A 144 -10.00 -5.93 21.10
N THR A 145 -8.98 -6.46 21.75
CA THR A 145 -8.07 -5.69 22.61
C THR A 145 -6.80 -5.31 21.84
N LEU A 146 -6.01 -4.38 22.37
CA LEU A 146 -4.69 -4.08 21.80
C LEU A 146 -3.75 -5.29 21.86
N GLU A 147 -3.88 -6.15 22.87
CA GLU A 147 -3.07 -7.38 23.00
C GLU A 147 -3.35 -8.38 21.87
N ASP A 148 -4.63 -8.57 21.51
CA ASP A 148 -5.03 -9.39 20.36
C ASP A 148 -4.43 -8.87 19.06
N VAL A 149 -4.45 -7.53 18.89
CA VAL A 149 -3.92 -6.85 17.71
C VAL A 149 -2.40 -7.01 17.63
N PHE A 150 -1.65 -6.76 18.71
CA PHE A 150 -0.20 -6.95 18.72
C PHE A 150 0.19 -8.40 18.44
N THR A 151 -0.55 -9.36 19.00
CA THR A 151 -0.35 -10.79 18.74
C THR A 151 -0.55 -11.11 17.25
N ALA A 152 -1.59 -10.56 16.62
CA ALA A 152 -1.83 -10.74 15.19
C ALA A 152 -0.72 -10.12 14.31
N LEU A 153 -0.13 -9.00 14.74
CA LEU A 153 0.85 -8.23 13.97
C LEU A 153 2.31 -8.69 14.17
N GLU A 154 2.62 -9.52 15.16
CA GLU A 154 4.00 -9.94 15.48
C GLU A 154 4.75 -10.48 14.25
N SER A 155 4.11 -11.38 13.49
CA SER A 155 4.71 -11.94 12.28
C SER A 155 4.97 -10.91 11.17
N ALA A 156 4.11 -9.88 11.08
CA ALA A 156 4.28 -8.79 10.12
C ALA A 156 5.45 -7.88 10.49
N GLU A 157 5.61 -7.54 11.77
CA GLU A 157 6.75 -6.73 12.23
C GLU A 157 8.08 -7.43 11.95
N GLN A 158 8.14 -8.75 12.16
CA GLN A 158 9.32 -9.56 11.84
C GLN A 158 9.62 -9.59 10.33
N GLU A 159 8.60 -9.83 9.49
CA GLU A 159 8.77 -9.87 8.03
C GLU A 159 9.17 -8.50 7.45
N LEU A 160 8.60 -7.41 7.98
CA LEU A 160 8.88 -6.05 7.54
C LEU A 160 10.15 -5.46 8.16
N SER A 161 10.63 -6.04 9.27
CA SER A 161 11.72 -5.50 10.08
C SER A 161 11.45 -4.05 10.53
N ARG A 162 10.19 -3.72 10.79
CA ARG A 162 9.69 -2.38 11.12
C ARG A 162 8.57 -2.50 12.16
N PRO A 163 8.50 -1.60 13.16
CA PRO A 163 7.41 -1.60 14.11
C PRO A 163 6.09 -1.20 13.42
N VAL A 164 5.00 -1.79 13.86
CA VAL A 164 3.64 -1.44 13.48
C VAL A 164 2.98 -0.79 14.68
N ASN A 165 2.47 0.44 14.50
CA ASN A 165 1.86 1.22 15.55
C ASN A 165 0.32 1.21 15.39
N PRO A 166 -0.39 0.26 16.02
CA PRO A 166 -1.85 0.19 15.95
C PRO A 166 -2.51 1.24 16.86
N THR A 167 -3.48 1.95 16.29
CA THR A 167 -4.50 2.70 17.01
C THR A 167 -5.81 1.94 16.88
N LEU A 168 -6.37 1.52 18.02
CA LEU A 168 -7.63 0.76 18.06
C LEU A 168 -8.75 1.62 18.64
N TYR A 169 -9.88 1.70 17.94
CA TYR A 169 -11.09 2.34 18.43
C TYR A 169 -12.27 1.36 18.40
N THR A 170 -13.18 1.50 19.36
CA THR A 170 -14.54 0.97 19.21
C THR A 170 -15.28 1.72 18.10
N ARG A 171 -16.33 1.12 17.54
CA ARG A 171 -17.23 1.79 16.59
C ARG A 171 -17.76 3.10 17.17
N GLN A 172 -18.17 3.07 18.44
CA GLN A 172 -18.73 4.24 19.12
C GLN A 172 -17.70 5.38 19.23
N GLU A 173 -16.46 5.08 19.61
CA GLU A 173 -15.39 6.07 19.71
C GLU A 173 -15.00 6.64 18.35
N PHE A 174 -14.87 5.78 17.33
CA PHE A 174 -14.56 6.19 15.98
C PHE A 174 -15.61 7.17 15.44
N GLU A 175 -16.89 6.81 15.56
CA GLU A 175 -18.00 7.66 15.11
C GLU A 175 -18.10 8.97 15.89
N LYS A 176 -17.92 8.93 17.22
CA LYS A 176 -17.93 10.12 18.06
C LYS A 176 -16.80 11.07 17.67
N ARG A 177 -15.57 10.57 17.55
CA ARG A 177 -14.39 11.37 17.17
C ARG A 177 -14.51 11.92 15.75
N ARG A 178 -15.09 11.15 14.83
CA ARG A 178 -15.36 11.58 13.44
C ARG A 178 -16.35 12.75 13.42
N LYS A 179 -17.48 12.64 14.13
CA LYS A 179 -18.49 13.72 14.23
C LYS A 179 -17.95 14.98 14.90
N GLN A 180 -17.00 14.84 15.81
CA GLN A 180 -16.34 15.95 16.51
C GLN A 180 -15.18 16.56 15.71
N GLU A 181 -14.97 16.14 14.46
CA GLU A 181 -13.84 16.56 13.62
C GLU A 181 -12.49 16.44 14.34
N ASN A 182 -12.30 15.36 15.09
CA ASN A 182 -11.07 15.15 15.85
C ASN A 182 -9.84 15.32 14.94
N PRO A 183 -8.85 16.16 15.32
CA PRO A 183 -7.75 16.52 14.42
C PRO A 183 -6.97 15.32 13.85
N PHE A 184 -6.82 14.26 14.64
CA PHE A 184 -6.16 13.04 14.22
C PHE A 184 -6.99 12.29 13.16
N LEU A 185 -8.26 11.98 13.43
CA LEU A 185 -9.12 11.29 12.46
C LEU A 185 -9.33 12.10 11.19
N ARG A 186 -9.47 13.43 11.29
CA ARG A 186 -9.58 14.30 10.12
C ARG A 186 -8.34 14.22 9.24
N LYS A 187 -7.15 14.22 9.84
CA LYS A 187 -5.87 14.08 9.13
C LYS A 187 -5.73 12.70 8.47
N VAL A 188 -6.15 11.65 9.16
CA VAL A 188 -6.08 10.26 8.65
C VAL A 188 -7.04 10.06 7.48
N LEU A 189 -8.31 10.43 7.65
CA LEU A 189 -9.35 10.19 6.65
C LEU A 189 -9.19 11.09 5.41
N HIS A 190 -8.91 12.38 5.59
CA HIS A 190 -8.72 13.30 4.45
C HIS A 190 -7.31 13.24 3.83
N GLY A 191 -6.37 12.54 4.47
CA GLY A 191 -5.02 12.33 3.97
C GLY A 191 -4.91 11.05 3.14
N PRO A 192 -3.75 10.82 2.49
CA PRO A 192 -3.47 9.52 1.88
C PRO A 192 -3.54 8.40 2.91
N HIS A 193 -4.35 7.39 2.61
CA HIS A 193 -4.53 6.19 3.41
C HIS A 193 -4.76 4.99 2.49
N ILE A 194 -4.45 3.79 2.98
CA ILE A 194 -4.64 2.54 2.26
C ILE A 194 -5.65 1.69 3.04
N VAL A 195 -6.79 1.41 2.42
CA VAL A 195 -7.84 0.59 3.02
C VAL A 195 -7.47 -0.89 2.91
N LEU A 196 -7.29 -1.56 4.05
CA LEU A 196 -7.02 -3.00 4.11
C LEU A 196 -8.31 -3.81 4.27
N LYS A 197 -9.28 -3.26 5.01
CA LYS A 197 -10.59 -3.85 5.34
C LYS A 197 -11.62 -2.75 5.58
N GLY A 198 -12.87 -3.01 5.19
CA GLY A 198 -14.01 -2.12 5.42
C GLY A 198 -14.17 -1.07 4.32
N VAL A 199 -15.05 -0.10 4.56
CA VAL A 199 -15.32 1.04 3.67
C VAL A 199 -15.37 2.30 4.50
N ILE A 200 -14.65 3.33 4.05
CA ILE A 200 -14.79 4.67 4.58
C ILE A 200 -15.91 5.34 3.79
N ASN A 201 -17.11 5.40 4.38
CA ASN A 201 -18.15 6.28 3.86
C ASN A 201 -17.78 7.71 4.24
N GLU A 202 -17.00 8.37 3.40
CA GLU A 202 -16.93 9.83 3.43
C GLU A 202 -18.27 10.37 2.92
N PRO A 203 -18.90 11.34 3.60
CA PRO A 203 -19.82 12.21 2.89
C PRO A 203 -19.00 12.82 1.75
N ARG A 204 -19.35 12.49 0.50
CA ARG A 204 -18.78 13.16 -0.67
C ARG A 204 -18.90 14.65 -0.41
N THR A 205 -17.79 15.32 -0.17
CA THR A 205 -17.76 16.76 -0.39
C THR A 205 -17.91 16.91 -1.89
N THR A 206 -19.13 17.24 -2.30
CA THR A 206 -19.45 17.75 -3.63
C THR A 206 -18.59 18.98 -3.85
N GLY A 207 -17.39 18.77 -4.38
CA GLY A 207 -16.70 19.78 -5.18
C GLY A 207 -17.43 19.87 -6.52
N GLU A 208 -18.59 20.51 -6.50
CA GLU A 208 -19.32 20.93 -7.69
C GLU A 208 -19.17 22.47 -7.86
N PRO A 209 -19.49 23.03 -9.04
CA PRO A 209 -18.50 23.70 -9.88
C PRO A 209 -18.77 25.20 -10.08
N GLY A 210 -17.76 25.90 -10.59
CA GLY A 210 -17.95 27.03 -11.51
C GLY A 210 -17.84 28.45 -10.96
N GLU A 211 -17.40 29.32 -11.88
CA GLU A 211 -17.47 30.79 -11.92
C GLU A 211 -16.40 31.57 -11.12
N GLY A 212 -15.64 32.48 -11.72
CA GLY A 212 -15.67 33.04 -13.06
C GLY A 212 -14.76 34.28 -13.18
N SER A 213 -14.80 34.89 -14.37
CA SER A 213 -14.26 36.20 -14.80
C SER A 213 -12.73 36.28 -15.03
N GLU A 214 -12.27 36.42 -16.27
CA GLU A 214 -12.19 37.65 -17.11
C GLU A 214 -10.99 38.55 -16.79
N THR A 215 -10.15 38.75 -17.80
CA THR A 215 -9.45 40.00 -18.22
C THR A 215 -8.46 39.60 -19.31
N ALA A 216 -8.79 39.74 -20.60
CA ALA A 216 -8.70 40.96 -21.41
C ALA A 216 -7.25 41.46 -21.63
N SER A 217 -6.65 41.10 -22.76
CA SER A 217 -6.13 42.01 -23.81
C SER A 217 -5.46 41.22 -24.93
#